data_AF-A0A841RU12-F1
#
_entry.id   AF-A0A841RU12-F1
#
_cell.length_a   1.000
_cell.length_b   1.000
_cell.length_c   1.000
_cell.angle_alpha   90.00
_cell.angle_beta   90.00
_cell.angle_gamma   90.00
#
_symmetry.space_group_name_H-M   'P 1'
#
loop_
_entity.id
_entity.type
_entity.pdbx_description
1 polymer ?
#
loop_
_entity_poly.entity_id
_entity_poly.type
_entity_poly.pdbx_seq_one_letter_code
_entity_poly.pdbx_strand_id
1 'polypeptide(L)' 'MQTLQQLSERFFYLPPYQPTDRPILGAVVGDKHTLLIDAGNSSNHDHARLFKEQLAANSIKGDLLYLLIGIGIMF' A
#
# COMPACT_ATOMS: atom_id res chain seq x y z
N MET A 1 -6.14 -13.10 -7.41
CA MET A 1 -5.12 -12.04 -7.26
C MET A 1 -5.82 -10.78 -6.78
N GLN A 2 -5.18 -9.99 -5.93
CA GLN A 2 -5.70 -8.70 -5.52
C GLN A 2 -5.34 -7.64 -6.56
N THR A 3 -6.21 -6.66 -6.73
CA THR A 3 -6.05 -5.60 -7.71
C THR A 3 -6.18 -4.26 -7.02
N LEU A 4 -5.23 -3.38 -7.28
CA LEU A 4 -5.20 -1.99 -6.84
C LEU A 4 -6.47 -1.30 -7.31
N GLN A 5 -7.15 -0.65 -6.39
CA GLN A 5 -8.35 0.10 -6.63
C GLN A 5 -8.03 1.59 -6.50
N GLN A 6 -8.51 2.38 -7.45
CA GLN A 6 -8.48 3.83 -7.35
C GLN A 6 -9.81 4.32 -6.77
N LEU A 7 -9.76 4.96 -5.60
CA LEU A 7 -10.95 5.55 -4.96
C LEU A 7 -11.20 7.00 -5.41
N SER A 8 -10.12 7.72 -5.73
CA SER A 8 -10.18 9.08 -6.27
C SER A 8 -8.93 9.36 -7.10
N GLU A 9 -8.86 10.53 -7.73
CA GLU A 9 -7.70 10.97 -8.51
C GLU A 9 -6.37 10.74 -7.77
N ARG A 10 -6.33 10.98 -6.46
CA ARG A 10 -5.11 10.94 -5.65
C ARG A 10 -5.09 9.84 -4.60
N PHE A 11 -6.09 8.95 -4.56
CA PHE A 11 -6.16 7.90 -3.54
C PHE A 11 -6.36 6.52 -4.13
N PHE A 12 -5.41 5.63 -3.82
CA PHE A 12 -5.37 4.25 -4.26
C PHE A 12 -5.26 3.34 -3.04
N TYR A 13 -5.82 2.13 -3.14
CA TYR A 13 -5.68 1.14 -2.09
C TYR A 13 -5.65 -0.28 -2.65
N LEU A 14 -4.96 -1.18 -1.97
CA LEU A 14 -5.06 -2.61 -2.18
C LEU A 14 -6.04 -3.16 -1.13
N PRO A 15 -7.13 -3.85 -1.53
CA PRO A 15 -8.09 -4.42 -0.59
C PRO A 15 -7.45 -5.46 0.33
N PRO A 16 -8.10 -5.87 1.43
CA PRO A 16 -7.54 -6.88 2.33
C PRO A 16 -7.45 -8.25 1.63
N TYR A 17 -6.53 -9.12 2.07
CA TYR A 17 -6.43 -10.50 1.59
C TYR A 17 -6.86 -11.47 2.69
N GLN A 18 -8.10 -11.97 2.59
CA GLN A 18 -8.67 -12.87 3.60
C GLN A 18 -7.86 -14.16 3.83
N PRO A 19 -7.35 -14.87 2.80
CA PRO A 19 -6.69 -16.17 3.02
C PRO A 19 -5.42 -16.12 3.87
N THR A 20 -4.77 -14.97 3.98
CA THR A 20 -3.58 -14.79 4.81
C THR A 20 -3.70 -13.59 5.75
N ASP A 21 -4.93 -13.16 6.05
CA ASP A 21 -5.26 -12.07 6.96
C ASP A 21 -4.42 -10.77 6.75
N ARG A 22 -4.21 -10.40 5.49
CA ARG A 22 -3.41 -9.19 5.17
C ARG A 22 -4.30 -7.95 5.17
N PRO A 23 -3.82 -6.84 5.76
CA PRO A 23 -4.60 -5.62 5.87
C PRO A 23 -4.75 -4.90 4.52
N ILE A 24 -5.57 -3.85 4.54
CA ILE A 24 -5.64 -2.87 3.46
C ILE A 24 -4.33 -2.10 3.40
N LEU A 25 -3.81 -1.86 2.20
CA LEU A 25 -2.69 -0.94 1.98
C LEU A 25 -3.19 0.29 1.24
N GLY A 26 -2.75 1.48 1.64
CA GLY A 26 -3.18 2.75 1.04
C GLY A 26 -2.04 3.53 0.41
N ALA A 27 -2.35 4.34 -0.61
CA ALA A 27 -1.43 5.29 -1.21
C ALA A 27 -2.16 6.59 -1.52
N VAL A 28 -1.66 7.70 -0.95
CA VAL A 28 -2.09 9.06 -1.27
C VAL A 28 -1.02 9.72 -2.14
N VAL A 29 -1.37 10.04 -3.38
CA VAL A 29 -0.46 10.61 -4.37
C VAL A 29 -0.51 12.14 -4.28
N GLY A 30 0.60 12.73 -3.84
CA GLY A 30 0.82 14.17 -3.88
C GLY A 30 1.66 14.58 -5.08
N ASP A 31 1.82 15.89 -5.28
CA ASP A 31 2.55 16.43 -6.43
C ASP A 31 4.07 16.18 -6.37
N LYS A 32 4.61 15.87 -5.19
CA LYS A 32 6.04 15.62 -4.96
C LYS A 32 6.32 14.26 -4.30
N HIS A 33 5.45 13.85 -3.39
CA HIS A 33 5.64 12.66 -2.57
C HIS A 33 4.37 11.81 -2.62
N THR A 34 4.55 10.50 -2.53
CA THR A 34 3.44 9.56 -2.33
C THR A 34 3.52 9.03 -0.92
N LEU A 35 2.44 9.20 -0.15
CA LEU A 35 2.32 8.65 1.19
C LEU A 35 1.73 7.25 1.10
N LEU A 36 2.54 6.26 1.45
CA LEU A 36 2.11 4.87 1.61
C LEU A 36 1.65 4.63 3.05
N ILE A 37 0.45 4.09 3.19
CA ILE A 37 -0.20 3.80 4.47
C ILE A 37 -0.17 2.29 4.69
N ASP A 38 0.35 1.88 5.84
CA ASP A 38 0.45 0.49 6.29
C ASP A 38 1.30 -0.42 5.38
N ALA A 39 2.07 0.19 4.47
CA ALA A 39 2.93 -0.51 3.50
C ALA A 39 4.43 -0.37 3.79
N GLY A 40 4.81 0.12 4.98
CA GLY A 40 6.18 0.05 5.47
C GLY A 40 6.29 -1.05 6.52
N ASN A 41 7.45 -1.71 6.59
CA ASN A 41 7.77 -2.77 7.55
C ASN A 41 7.24 -4.19 7.26
N SER A 42 7.12 -4.60 5.98
CA SER A 42 6.84 -6.02 5.67
C SER A 42 8.12 -6.81 5.44
N SER A 43 8.64 -7.41 6.51
CA SER A 43 9.40 -8.68 6.43
C SER A 43 8.57 -9.83 5.80
N ASN A 44 7.25 -9.64 5.62
CA ASN A 44 6.31 -10.54 4.93
C ASN A 44 6.07 -10.14 3.45
N HIS A 45 7.11 -10.40 2.66
CA HIS A 45 7.51 -9.92 1.33
C HIS A 45 6.54 -9.86 0.13
N ASP A 46 5.29 -10.36 0.18
CA ASP A 46 4.45 -10.43 -1.03
C ASP A 46 3.41 -9.33 -1.19
N HIS A 47 2.75 -8.91 -0.10
CA HIS A 47 1.63 -7.95 -0.18
C HIS A 47 2.07 -6.53 -0.52
N ALA A 48 3.07 -6.03 0.20
CA ALA A 48 3.64 -4.71 -0.06
C ALA A 48 4.41 -4.68 -1.40
N ARG A 49 4.97 -5.83 -1.84
CA ARG A 49 5.60 -5.93 -3.15
C ARG A 49 4.55 -5.83 -4.26
N LEU A 50 3.48 -6.62 -4.19
CA LEU A 50 2.35 -6.54 -5.12
C LEU A 50 1.79 -5.13 -5.20
N PHE A 51 1.61 -4.47 -4.05
CA PHE A 51 1.13 -3.10 -3.99
C PHE A 51 2.07 -2.12 -4.71
N LYS A 52 3.38 -2.18 -4.44
CA LYS A 52 4.38 -1.34 -5.12
C LYS A 52 4.45 -1.60 -6.63
N GLU A 53 4.36 -2.86 -7.05
CA GLU A 53 4.34 -3.25 -8.47
C GLU A 53 3.11 -2.65 -9.17
N GLN A 54 1.93 -2.74 -8.55
CA GLN A 54 0.70 -2.19 -9.12
C GLN A 54 0.69 -0.65 -9.12
N LEU A 55 1.26 0.01 -8.11
CA LEU A 55 1.46 1.47 -8.13
C LEU A 55 2.40 1.88 -9.28
N ALA A 56 3.52 1.18 -9.46
CA ALA A 56 4.48 1.45 -10.52
C ALA A 56 3.86 1.24 -11.92
N ALA A 57 3.02 0.21 -12.10
CA ALA A 57 2.28 -0.03 -13.32
C ALA A 57 1.27 1.08 -13.64
N ASN A 58 0.75 1.76 -12.61
CA ASN A 58 -0.13 2.93 -12.74
C ASN A 58 0.65 4.26 -12.83
N SER A 59 1.97 4.21 -13.08
CA SER A 59 2.85 5.38 -13.15
C SER A 59 2.92 6.23 -11.88
N ILE A 60 2.50 5.67 -10.73
CA ILE A 60 2.62 6.32 -9.43
C ILE A 60 4.04 6.08 -8.93
N LYS A 61 4.86 7.12 -8.97
CA LYS A 61 6.30 7.12 -8.63
C LYS A 61 6.64 8.40 -7.86
N GLY A 62 7.69 8.37 -7.04
CA GLY A 62 8.18 9.54 -6.32
C GLY A 62 8.87 9.16 -5.01
N ASP A 63 9.30 10.15 -4.23
CA ASP A 63 9.80 9.87 -2.89
C ASP A 63 8.65 9.30 -2.04
N LEU A 64 8.86 8.08 -1.55
CA LEU A 64 7.86 7.34 -0.80
C LEU A 64 7.98 7.68 0.68
N LEU A 65 6.91 8.22 1.24
CA LEU A 65 6.76 8.38 2.68
C LEU A 65 5.96 7.19 3.21
N TYR A 66 6.37 6.63 4.34
CA TYR A 66 5.69 5.49 4.95
C TYR A 66 5.03 5.93 6.26
N LEU A 67 3.70 5.83 6.31
CA LEU A 67 2.93 5.97 7.53
C LEU A 67 2.53 4.57 8.02
N LEU A 68 3.04 4.20 9.19
CA LEU A 68 2.67 2.97 9.88
C LEU A 68 1.69 3.33 10.99
N ILE A 69 0.53 2.69 10.97
CA ILE A 69 -0.45 2.82 12.05
C ILE A 69 -0.39 1.54 12.86
N GLY A 70 0.55 1.50 13.80
CA GLY A 70 0.67 0.39 14.74
C GLY A 70 -0.51 0.37 15.70
N ILE A 71 -1.29 -0.71 15.66
CA ILE A 71 -2.01 -1.19 16.84
C ILE A 71 -1.54 -2.63 17.08
N GLY A 72 -0.63 -2.80 18.05
CA GLY A 72 -0.32 -4.10 18.65
C GLY A 72 0.37 -5.12 17.75
N ILE A 73 1.70 -5.19 17.82
CA ILE A 73 2.41 -6.43 17.52
C ILE A 73 1.97 -7.47 18.56
N MET A 74 1.11 -8.41 18.16
CA MET A 74 0.97 -9.69 18.86
C MET A 74 0.52 -10.78 17.88
N PHE A 75 1.49 -11.27 17.10
CA PHE A 75 1.57 -12.66 16.62
C PHE A 75 3.05 -13.05 16.58
#